data_AF-L0RCV4-F1
#
_entry.id   AF-L0RCV4-F1
#
_cell.length_a   1.000
_cell.length_b   1.000
_cell.length_c   1.000
_cell.angle_alpha   90.00
_cell.angle_beta   90.00
_cell.angle_gamma   90.00
#
_symmetry.space_group_name_H-M   'P 1'
#
loop_
_entity.id
_entity.type
_entity.pdbx_description
1 polymer ?
#
loop_
_entity_poly.entity_id
_entity_poly.type
_entity_poly.pdbx_seq_one_letter_code
_entity_poly.pdbx_strand_id
1 'polypeptide(L)' 'MTKMTREEEFKIIQKIRELDAEGKHEEAYELRKRLPLPPHLAMALKDTIGVNELKKANLDLTEANEKYGENWLTR' A
#
# COMPACT_ATOMS: atom_id res chain seq x y z
N MET A 1 -14.80 -4.73 3.69
CA MET A 1 -13.48 -5.39 3.70
C MET A 1 -13.10 -5.60 5.16
N THR A 2 -12.73 -6.82 5.53
CA THR A 2 -12.30 -7.13 6.90
C THR A 2 -11.01 -6.38 7.18
N LYS A 3 -10.99 -5.51 8.18
CA LYS A 3 -9.80 -4.75 8.55
C LYS A 3 -8.74 -5.74 9.02
N MET A 4 -7.56 -5.73 8.39
CA MET A 4 -6.43 -6.56 8.79
C MET A 4 -6.13 -6.33 10.27
N THR A 5 -5.94 -7.40 11.03
CA THR A 5 -5.56 -7.27 12.44
C THR A 5 -4.11 -6.82 12.54
N ARG A 6 -3.75 -6.17 13.65
CA ARG A 6 -2.35 -5.77 13.90
C ARG A 6 -1.39 -6.95 13.91
N GLU A 7 -1.86 -8.14 14.31
CA GLU A 7 -1.03 -9.35 14.30
C GLU A 7 -0.76 -9.84 12.88
N GLU A 8 -1.75 -9.81 11.99
CA GLU A 8 -1.58 -10.16 10.58
C GLU A 8 -0.65 -9.16 9.87
N GLU A 9 -0.85 -7.87 10.14
CA GLU A 9 0.01 -6.80 9.63
C GLU A 9 1.46 -7.00 10.07
N PHE A 10 1.69 -7.29 11.35
CA PHE A 10 3.01 -7.53 11.90
C PHE A 10 3.70 -8.74 11.26
N LYS A 11 2.97 -9.85 11.06
CA LYS A 11 3.50 -11.04 10.38
C LYS A 11 3.91 -10.74 8.94
N ILE A 12 3.11 -9.94 8.22
CA ILE A 12 3.44 -9.52 6.85
C ILE A 12 4.72 -8.68 6.86
N ILE A 13 4.84 -7.71 7.77
CA ILE A 13 6.05 -6.86 7.90
C ILE A 13 7.28 -7.69 8.23
N GLN A 14 7.16 -8.66 9.14
CA GLN A 14 8.26 -9.58 9.45
C GLN A 14 8.69 -10.36 8.20
N LYS A 15 7.73 -10.89 7.44
CA LYS A 15 8.06 -11.66 6.24
C LYS A 15 8.70 -10.82 5.14
N ILE A 16 8.26 -9.57 4.96
CA ILE A 16 8.89 -8.61 4.06
C ILE A 16 10.37 -8.41 4.44
N ARG A 17 10.67 -8.24 5.74
CA ARG A 17 12.04 -8.05 6.22
C ARG A 17 12.92 -9.27 5.99
N GLU A 18 12.38 -10.48 6.17
CA GLU A 18 13.08 -11.72 5.84
C GLU A 18 13.41 -11.80 4.36
N LEU A 19 12.43 -11.54 3.48
CA LEU A 19 12.62 -11.55 2.03
C LEU A 19 13.66 -10.51 1.59
N ASP A 20 13.61 -9.30 2.15
CA ASP A 20 14.61 -8.25 1.89
C ASP A 20 16.00 -8.68 2.36
N ALA A 21 16.14 -9.34 3.52
CA ALA A 21 17.41 -9.85 4.00
C ALA A 21 17.97 -11.01 3.14
N GLU A 22 17.09 -11.80 2.52
CA GLU A 22 17.43 -12.85 1.56
C GLU A 22 17.69 -12.32 0.14
N GLY A 23 17.58 -11.01 -0.09
CA GLY A 23 17.75 -10.38 -1.42
C GLY A 23 16.56 -10.58 -2.37
N LYS A 24 15.43 -11.11 -1.88
CA LYS A 24 14.20 -11.37 -2.64
C LYS A 24 13.31 -10.12 -2.69
N HIS A 25 13.86 -9.03 -3.20
CA HIS A 25 13.21 -7.72 -3.16
C HIS A 25 11.89 -7.66 -3.94
N GLU A 26 11.77 -8.41 -5.04
CA GLU A 26 10.53 -8.44 -5.83
C GLU A 26 9.38 -9.09 -5.04
N GLU A 27 9.65 -10.23 -4.38
CA GLU A 27 8.68 -10.91 -3.52
C GLU A 27 8.31 -10.02 -2.32
N ALA A 28 9.29 -9.34 -1.73
CA ALA A 28 9.07 -8.37 -0.66
C ALA A 28 8.18 -7.20 -1.13
N TYR A 29 8.39 -6.71 -2.36
CA TYR A 29 7.62 -5.64 -2.96
C TYR A 29 6.17 -6.05 -3.22
N GLU A 30 5.93 -7.22 -3.83
CA GLU A 30 4.57 -7.74 -4.02
C GLU A 30 3.83 -7.95 -2.69
N LEU A 31 4.54 -8.40 -1.66
CA LEU A 31 3.97 -8.59 -0.34
C LEU A 31 3.61 -7.26 0.34
N ARG A 32 4.41 -6.19 0.12
CA ARG A 32 4.11 -4.84 0.62
C ARG A 32 2.82 -4.26 0.05
N LYS A 33 2.43 -4.59 -1.19
CA LYS A 33 1.19 -4.09 -1.81
C LYS A 33 -0.08 -4.52 -1.06
N ARG A 34 0.00 -5.59 -0.26
CA ARG A 34 -1.10 -6.08 0.59
C ARG A 34 -1.34 -5.23 1.84
N LEU A 35 -0.36 -4.43 2.25
CA LEU A 35 -0.49 -3.55 3.40
C LEU A 35 -1.24 -2.29 2.99
N PRO A 36 -2.13 -1.75 3.84
CA PRO A 36 -2.73 -0.44 3.63
C PRO A 36 -1.65 0.61 3.44
N LEU A 37 -1.69 1.33 2.32
CA LEU A 37 -0.75 2.41 2.06
C LEU A 37 -1.14 3.60 2.93
N PRO A 38 -0.21 4.12 3.76
CA PRO A 38 -0.47 5.29 4.57
C PRO A 38 -0.98 6.47 3.71
N PRO A 39 -2.04 7.19 4.13
CA PRO A 39 -2.68 8.19 3.29
C PRO A 39 -1.73 9.27 2.73
N HIS A 40 -0.77 9.72 3.54
CA HIS A 40 0.20 10.73 3.11
C HIS A 40 1.12 10.22 1.99
N LEU A 41 1.50 8.93 2.01
CA LEU A 41 2.27 8.31 0.94
C LEU A 41 1.40 8.09 -0.30
N ALA A 42 0.13 7.74 -0.12
CA ALA A 42 -0.82 7.61 -1.22
C ALA A 42 -1.00 8.93 -1.99
N MET A 43 -1.10 10.05 -1.27
CA MET A 43 -1.14 11.38 -1.88
C MET A 43 0.18 11.73 -2.59
N ALA A 44 1.32 11.48 -1.95
CA ALA A 44 2.62 11.72 -2.58
C ALA A 44 2.83 10.88 -3.85
N LEU A 45 2.38 9.61 -3.83
CA LEU A 45 2.39 8.76 -5.03
C LEU A 45 1.49 9.35 -6.11
N LYS A 46 0.26 9.73 -5.77
CA LYS A 46 -0.67 10.36 -6.71
C LYS A 46 -0.04 11.56 -7.41
N ASP A 47 0.63 12.42 -6.66
CA ASP A 47 1.29 13.64 -7.19
C ASP A 47 2.51 13.30 -8.07
N THR A 48 3.14 12.15 -7.85
CA THR A 48 4.35 11.72 -8.56
C THR A 48 4.04 10.95 -9.85
N ILE A 49 3.13 9.97 -9.79
CA ILE A 49 2.83 9.06 -10.92
C ILE A 49 1.49 9.39 -11.61
N GLY A 50 0.70 10.26 -11.00
CA GLY A 50 -0.64 10.60 -11.48
C GLY A 50 -1.71 9.59 -11.06
N VAL A 51 -2.97 10.02 -11.14
CA VAL A 51 -4.14 9.23 -10.74
C VAL A 51 -4.26 7.91 -11.51
N ASN A 52 -4.00 7.93 -12.82
CA ASN A 52 -4.20 6.76 -13.67
C ASN A 52 -3.24 5.63 -13.33
N GLU A 53 -1.97 5.96 -13.07
CA GLU A 53 -0.97 4.96 -12.69
C GLU A 53 -1.19 4.49 -11.25
N LEU A 54 -1.60 5.38 -10.34
CA LEU A 54 -1.96 4.99 -8.98
C LEU A 54 -3.11 3.99 -8.94
N LYS A 55 -4.14 4.16 -9.80
CA LYS A 55 -5.23 3.18 -9.93
C LYS A 55 -4.78 1.82 -10.46
N LYS A 56 -3.68 1.77 -11.23
CA LYS A 56 -3.10 0.52 -11.76
C LYS A 56 -2.10 -0.13 -10.80
N ALA A 57 -1.58 0.60 -9.81
CA ALA A 57 -0.50 0.15 -8.93
C ALA A 57 -0.88 -1.02 -7.98
N ASN A 58 -2.16 -1.42 -7.96
CA ASN A 58 -2.68 -2.52 -7.13
C ASN A 58 -2.29 -2.39 -5.64
N LEU A 59 -2.35 -1.15 -5.13
CA LEU A 59 -2.07 -0.82 -3.74
C LEU A 59 -3.37 -0.79 -2.94
N ASP A 60 -3.32 -1.18 -1.67
CA ASP A 60 -4.44 -0.97 -0.76
C ASP A 60 -4.53 0.52 -0.38
N LEU A 61 -5.56 1.20 -0.90
CA LEU A 61 -5.82 2.63 -0.68
C LEU A 61 -6.96 2.86 0.33
N THR A 62 -7.37 1.85 1.10
CA THR A 62 -8.54 1.92 1.99
C THR A 62 -8.42 3.09 2.98
N GLU A 63 -7.27 3.27 3.64
CA GLU A 63 -7.07 4.39 4.57
C GLU A 63 -7.05 5.75 3.88
N ALA A 64 -6.54 5.82 2.65
CA ALA A 64 -6.54 7.05 1.87
C ALA A 64 -7.95 7.45 1.45
N ASN A 65 -8.78 6.47 1.07
CA ASN A 65 -10.20 6.67 0.79
C ASN A 65 -10.96 7.15 2.03
N GLU A 66 -10.70 6.56 3.20
CA GLU A 66 -11.29 7.01 4.48
C GLU A 66 -10.89 8.45 4.83
N LYS A 67 -9.62 8.82 4.58
CA LYS A 67 -9.09 10.15 4.94
C LYS A 67 -9.49 11.26 3.97
N TYR A 68 -9.41 11.01 2.67
CA TYR A 68 -9.56 12.03 1.62
C TYR A 68 -10.94 12.01 0.94
N GLY A 69 -11.74 10.98 1.20
CA GLY A 69 -13.06 10.80 0.59
C GLY A 69 -12.99 10.32 -0.86
N GLU A 70 -14.11 9.85 -1.40
CA GLU A 70 -14.19 9.11 -2.67
C GLU A 70 -13.65 9.87 -3.91
N ASN A 71 -13.60 11.19 -3.86
CA ASN A 71 -13.22 12.03 -5.01
C ASN A 71 -11.71 12.29 -5.13
N TRP A 72 -10.88 11.85 -4.19
CA TRP A 72 -9.44 12.19 -4.21
C TRP A 72 -8.68 11.60 -5.41
N LEU A 73 -9.25 10.59 -6.09
CA LEU A 73 -8.73 9.98 -7.32
C LEU A 73 -9.49 10.44 -8.60
N THR A 74 -10.09 11.62 -8.59
CA THR A 74 -10.84 12.17 -9.75
C THR A 74 -10.16 13.36 -10.44
N ARG A 75 -9.11 13.92 -9.82
CA ARG A 75 -8.32 15.04 -10.30
C ARG A 75 -6.85 14.67 -10.25
#